data_AF-A0A2V7YDA6-F1
#
_entry.id   AF-A0A2V7YDA6-F1
#
_cell.length_a   1.000
_cell.length_b   1.000
_cell.length_c   1.000
_cell.angle_alpha   90.00
_cell.angle_beta   90.00
_cell.angle_gamma   90.00
#
_symmetry.space_group_name_H-M   'P 1'
#
loop_
_entity.id
_entity.type
_entity.pdbx_description
1 polymer ?
#
loop_
_entity_poly.entity_id
_entity_poly.type
_entity_poly.pdbx_seq_one_letter_code
_entity_poly.pdbx_strand_id
1 'polypeptide(L)'
;MAPARRDRRAAAGGRLVGPHLAGLPPRSRAAGDPPPAARTAVEPPGDPPRRGVRGRPAGGRGGGALPAGGEPWRPRSPHRGIRPASPVCPPLPARRPGRGGRPLRAARPGGRPADPGGGCGLAGEAGRRRLVRQGGAEAPGVGHRAVAAPGGCGGGAVSQPASLDEILRAVLKRHLSDAEVYVKRGRSRRLERTPVTETASISQERAWAVRAGNRRASFFAAATGDPSPGGPWPEPVPGHSLELPEPAPVPAWNPPSDFDTPLIGEREGLKLLESLGRELEAELPKARLLRAVLEDGSSEAELANSRGLRAATRGRISTLYLEAAGPGRPAVSASLYLAAREPRRFHPTALARRLADRLAVSAAGAAPERDSGEVLLAPNVASRMLAGLLPLLVGPGPGSRLTGARGRFGSERVTLIDNGRLPGGAFEAPVDGEGVPTREVVLVEEGLFRQPLLAWWQEGAAHGETSGCVRRPGWRDLPAPGPTHLYLKPEPRTPVATLLGAVSQGYYLIDATGSGTFDLAGDRFALPVCGFAVQSGRASAPVAKAWLCGGIGAFLKGIAGVGRDLTFQPLDGMIGSPTLLVTGLELRAGAG
;
A
#
# COMPACT_ATOMS: atom_id res chain seq x y z
N MET A 1 -23.63 -49.40 -70.54
CA MET A 1 -22.50 -49.60 -71.49
C MET A 1 -21.19 -49.64 -70.71
N ALA A 2 -20.20 -50.39 -71.21
CA ALA A 2 -18.83 -50.60 -70.66
C ALA A 2 -17.97 -51.22 -71.79
N PRO A 3 -16.66 -51.54 -71.65
CA PRO A 3 -15.63 -51.14 -70.64
C PRO A 3 -14.82 -49.92 -71.17
N ALA A 4 -13.53 -49.60 -70.90
CA ALA A 4 -12.39 -50.08 -70.08
C ALA A 4 -11.51 -48.84 -69.72
N ARG A 5 -10.33 -48.83 -69.07
CA ARG A 5 -9.33 -49.79 -68.52
C ARG A 5 -8.97 -49.29 -67.09
N ARG A 6 -8.61 -50.09 -66.05
CA ARG A 6 -7.44 -50.99 -65.83
C ARG A 6 -6.08 -50.30 -65.98
N ASP A 7 -5.09 -50.46 -65.09
CA ASP A 7 -4.82 -51.49 -64.03
C ASP A 7 -4.54 -50.84 -62.64
N ARG A 8 -4.66 -51.47 -61.45
CA ARG A 8 -4.01 -52.66 -60.82
C ARG A 8 -2.48 -52.51 -60.59
N ARG A 9 -1.88 -53.06 -59.51
CA ARG A 9 -2.37 -54.00 -58.46
C ARG A 9 -2.23 -53.42 -57.03
N ALA A 10 -2.03 -54.23 -55.98
CA ALA A 10 -2.13 -53.83 -54.55
C ALA A 10 -1.61 -54.92 -53.55
N ALA A 11 -1.64 -54.59 -52.24
CA ALA A 11 -1.46 -55.43 -51.02
C ALA A 11 -0.03 -55.51 -50.42
N ALA A 12 0.17 -55.81 -49.12
CA ALA A 12 -0.76 -56.13 -47.99
C ALA A 12 -0.52 -55.14 -46.80
N GLY A 13 -0.79 -55.37 -45.49
CA GLY A 13 -1.31 -56.48 -44.64
C GLY A 13 -0.92 -56.21 -43.15
N GLY A 14 -1.56 -56.72 -42.08
CA GLY A 14 -2.76 -57.56 -41.92
C GLY A 14 -3.36 -57.48 -40.49
N ARG A 15 -4.49 -58.19 -40.25
CA ARG A 15 -5.28 -58.27 -38.98
C ARG A 15 -4.61 -59.18 -37.92
N LEU A 16 -5.04 -59.37 -36.65
CA LEU A 16 -6.30 -59.11 -35.89
C LEU A 16 -6.00 -58.18 -34.65
N VAL A 17 -6.69 -58.08 -33.48
CA VAL A 17 -7.76 -58.83 -32.74
C VAL A 17 -8.57 -57.90 -31.78
N GLY A 18 -9.54 -58.47 -31.04
CA GLY A 18 -10.22 -57.93 -29.84
C GLY A 18 -10.52 -59.10 -28.87
N PRO A 19 -11.57 -59.10 -28.00
CA PRO A 19 -12.65 -58.10 -27.81
C PRO A 19 -13.06 -57.87 -26.31
N HIS A 20 -14.31 -57.41 -26.08
CA HIS A 20 -15.05 -57.15 -24.81
C HIS A 20 -14.73 -55.80 -24.09
N LEU A 21 -15.67 -54.85 -23.90
CA LEU A 21 -17.02 -54.82 -23.28
C LEU A 21 -16.96 -54.78 -21.73
N ALA A 22 -17.12 -53.62 -21.07
CA ALA A 22 -18.36 -52.87 -20.74
C ALA A 22 -18.92 -53.24 -19.33
N GLY A 23 -19.45 -52.33 -18.50
CA GLY A 23 -19.54 -50.86 -18.56
C GLY A 23 -20.23 -50.24 -17.32
N LEU A 24 -20.33 -48.89 -17.28
CA LEU A 24 -21.37 -47.99 -16.72
C LEU A 24 -22.35 -48.45 -15.59
N PRO A 25 -22.89 -47.54 -14.72
CA PRO A 25 -22.53 -46.15 -14.36
C PRO A 25 -22.64 -45.92 -12.79
N PRO A 26 -22.97 -44.73 -12.20
CA PRO A 26 -22.72 -44.43 -10.77
C PRO A 26 -23.96 -44.42 -9.85
N ARG A 27 -23.75 -44.32 -8.52
CA ARG A 27 -24.70 -43.70 -7.56
C ARG A 27 -24.08 -43.23 -6.24
N SER A 28 -24.89 -42.58 -5.41
CA SER A 28 -24.49 -41.60 -4.40
C SER A 28 -24.93 -41.95 -2.96
N ARG A 29 -24.40 -41.13 -2.02
CA ARG A 29 -24.94 -40.73 -0.68
C ARG A 29 -24.49 -41.45 0.60
N ALA A 30 -24.37 -40.59 1.62
CA ALA A 30 -24.63 -40.75 3.05
C ALA A 30 -23.47 -41.11 4.01
N ALA A 31 -23.26 -40.18 4.95
CA ALA A 31 -22.93 -40.32 6.38
C ALA A 31 -21.94 -41.40 6.89
N GLY A 32 -20.93 -40.93 7.62
CA GLY A 32 -20.10 -41.71 8.55
C GLY A 32 -19.26 -40.73 9.39
N ASP A 33 -19.23 -40.92 10.71
CA ASP A 33 -18.66 -39.96 11.67
C ASP A 33 -17.12 -39.95 11.76
N PRO A 34 -16.51 -38.84 12.20
CA PRO A 34 -15.07 -38.79 12.48
C PRO A 34 -14.70 -39.58 13.75
N PRO A 35 -13.52 -40.24 13.79
CA PRO A 35 -13.06 -40.96 14.99
C PRO A 35 -12.77 -39.99 16.17
N PRO A 36 -12.91 -40.45 17.42
CA PRO A 36 -13.07 -39.58 18.57
C PRO A 36 -11.77 -38.95 19.10
N ALA A 37 -11.90 -37.79 19.73
CA ALA A 37 -10.82 -37.14 20.46
C ALA A 37 -10.53 -37.85 21.79
N ALA A 38 -9.26 -38.14 22.06
CA ALA A 38 -8.82 -38.65 23.35
C ALA A 38 -8.94 -37.57 24.45
N ARG A 39 -9.97 -37.69 25.29
CA ARG A 39 -10.06 -36.97 26.58
C ARG A 39 -9.50 -37.84 27.69
N THR A 40 -8.50 -37.34 28.41
CA THR A 40 -8.15 -37.79 29.76
C THR A 40 -8.27 -36.60 30.71
N ALA A 41 -9.01 -36.75 31.78
CA ALA A 41 -9.30 -35.67 32.72
C ALA A 41 -9.48 -36.23 34.14
N VAL A 42 -8.91 -35.52 35.13
CA VAL A 42 -9.52 -35.31 36.47
C VAL A 42 -9.50 -36.56 37.40
N GLU A 43 -9.13 -36.53 38.69
CA GLU A 43 -9.07 -35.47 39.73
C GLU A 43 -7.86 -35.67 40.74
N PRO A 44 -7.86 -35.39 42.08
CA PRO A 44 -6.64 -35.02 42.85
C PRO A 44 -6.41 -36.02 44.04
N PRO A 45 -6.04 -35.70 45.31
CA PRO A 45 -5.36 -34.53 45.92
C PRO A 45 -4.20 -34.89 46.90
N GLY A 46 -3.59 -33.88 47.55
CA GLY A 46 -2.79 -34.08 48.78
C GLY A 46 -1.91 -32.88 49.17
N ASP A 47 -2.15 -32.31 50.36
CA ASP A 47 -1.33 -31.23 50.97
C ASP A 47 -0.51 -31.81 52.18
N PRO A 48 0.50 -31.11 52.76
CA PRO A 48 1.67 -31.76 53.37
C PRO A 48 1.61 -32.03 54.89
N PRO A 49 2.52 -32.90 55.41
CA PRO A 49 2.75 -33.07 56.84
C PRO A 49 3.59 -31.95 57.47
N ARG A 50 3.42 -31.72 58.78
CA ARG A 50 4.19 -30.77 59.61
C ARG A 50 5.01 -31.48 60.70
N ARG A 51 5.99 -30.73 61.27
CA ARG A 51 6.77 -30.89 62.54
C ARG A 51 8.23 -31.34 62.34
N GLY A 52 9.25 -30.69 62.95
CA GLY A 52 9.29 -29.35 63.57
C GLY A 52 10.31 -29.14 64.71
N VAL A 53 10.29 -27.91 65.26
CA VAL A 53 10.79 -27.45 66.59
C VAL A 53 12.31 -27.18 66.75
N ARG A 54 12.62 -26.09 67.49
CA ARG A 54 13.93 -25.55 67.98
C ARG A 54 14.80 -24.84 66.92
N GLY A 55 15.33 -23.62 67.15
CA GLY A 55 15.13 -22.66 68.26
C GLY A 55 15.89 -21.33 68.04
N ARG A 56 15.55 -20.26 68.79
CA ARG A 56 16.33 -19.00 68.95
C ARG A 56 17.07 -19.04 70.30
N PRO A 57 18.25 -18.41 70.46
CA PRO A 57 18.42 -16.97 70.74
C PRO A 57 19.25 -16.26 69.63
N ALA A 58 19.28 -14.94 69.39
CA ALA A 58 19.16 -13.69 70.18
C ALA A 58 20.50 -13.12 70.70
N GLY A 59 20.74 -11.82 70.43
CA GLY A 59 21.85 -11.01 71.00
C GLY A 59 22.95 -10.61 69.99
N GLY A 60 23.42 -9.35 70.06
CA GLY A 60 24.54 -8.82 69.29
C GLY A 60 24.41 -7.32 68.96
N ARG A 61 25.27 -6.46 69.53
CA ARG A 61 25.33 -5.01 69.27
C ARG A 61 26.76 -4.59 68.86
N GLY A 62 26.85 -3.56 68.02
CA GLY A 62 28.09 -2.84 67.69
C GLY A 62 28.95 -3.51 66.60
N GLY A 63 29.82 -2.79 65.89
CA GLY A 63 29.95 -1.33 65.82
C GLY A 63 31.40 -0.82 65.78
N GLY A 64 31.72 0.03 64.79
CA GLY A 64 32.88 0.92 64.83
C GLY A 64 34.00 0.67 63.81
N ALA A 65 34.65 1.78 63.45
CA ALA A 65 36.00 1.93 62.90
C ALA A 65 36.33 1.49 61.44
N LEU A 66 36.67 2.50 60.63
CA LEU A 66 37.67 2.42 59.56
C LEU A 66 39.09 2.34 60.19
N PRO A 67 40.15 2.07 59.40
CA PRO A 67 40.96 3.22 58.96
C PRO A 67 41.27 3.23 57.45
N ALA A 68 41.90 4.32 56.99
CA ALA A 68 42.11 4.64 55.58
C ALA A 68 43.55 4.35 55.09
N GLY A 69 43.75 4.42 53.76
CA GLY A 69 45.06 4.71 53.14
C GLY A 69 45.31 4.04 51.78
N GLY A 70 45.60 4.83 50.73
CA GLY A 70 46.23 4.31 49.50
C GLY A 70 45.63 4.70 48.15
N GLU A 71 45.63 6.00 47.80
CA GLU A 71 45.49 6.49 46.41
C GLU A 71 46.80 7.23 46.02
N PRO A 72 47.05 7.61 44.75
CA PRO A 72 46.56 7.09 43.46
C PRO A 72 47.72 6.81 42.45
N TRP A 73 47.44 6.30 41.24
CA TRP A 73 48.45 6.28 40.15
C TRP A 73 47.91 6.72 38.76
N ARG A 74 48.23 7.96 38.38
CA ARG A 74 48.60 8.38 37.01
C ARG A 74 49.81 9.33 37.18
N PRO A 75 50.85 9.29 36.33
CA PRO A 75 50.81 10.20 35.15
C PRO A 75 51.66 9.77 33.93
N ARG A 76 51.33 10.30 32.73
CA ARG A 76 52.15 11.30 31.98
C ARG A 76 51.76 11.41 30.50
N SER A 77 51.62 12.66 30.07
CA SER A 77 51.92 13.12 28.70
C SER A 77 53.11 14.09 28.77
N PRO A 78 53.83 14.36 27.67
CA PRO A 78 54.57 15.61 27.50
C PRO A 78 54.05 16.44 26.31
N HIS A 79 54.17 17.77 26.39
CA HIS A 79 53.67 18.73 25.39
C HIS A 79 54.79 19.34 24.53
N ARG A 80 54.45 19.68 23.27
CA ARG A 80 54.66 21.00 22.61
C ARG A 80 53.42 21.24 21.71
N GLY A 81 52.83 22.43 21.52
CA GLY A 81 53.26 23.81 21.73
C GLY A 81 53.74 24.40 20.40
N ILE A 82 53.06 25.34 19.72
CA ILE A 82 52.72 26.75 20.07
C ILE A 82 51.63 27.20 19.06
N ARG A 83 50.39 27.58 19.47
CA ARG A 83 49.81 28.93 19.78
C ARG A 83 49.23 29.72 18.56
N PRO A 84 48.29 30.68 18.77
CA PRO A 84 47.25 31.02 17.78
C PRO A 84 47.14 32.51 17.37
N ALA A 85 46.20 32.82 16.47
CA ALA A 85 45.62 34.16 16.30
C ALA A 85 44.12 34.11 15.89
N SER A 86 43.33 35.05 16.42
CA SER A 86 41.93 35.39 16.10
C SER A 86 41.92 36.81 15.45
N PRO A 87 40.81 37.49 15.04
CA PRO A 87 39.41 37.25 15.41
C PRO A 87 38.31 37.52 14.35
N VAL A 88 37.06 37.41 14.84
CA VAL A 88 35.76 37.81 14.29
C VAL A 88 35.69 39.27 13.81
N CYS A 89 34.94 39.53 12.73
CA CYS A 89 34.15 40.77 12.57
C CYS A 89 32.96 40.60 11.58
N PRO A 90 31.74 41.11 11.85
CA PRO A 90 30.57 40.98 10.95
C PRO A 90 30.19 42.35 10.28
N PRO A 91 28.92 42.71 9.91
CA PRO A 91 28.61 43.18 8.54
C PRO A 91 28.21 44.67 8.40
N LEU A 92 28.29 45.24 7.18
CA LEU A 92 27.69 46.55 6.77
C LEU A 92 27.41 46.59 5.23
N PRO A 93 26.71 47.60 4.63
CA PRO A 93 25.52 47.24 3.82
C PRO A 93 25.29 47.98 2.46
N ALA A 94 24.25 47.48 1.76
CA ALA A 94 23.26 48.20 0.93
C ALA A 94 23.61 48.81 -0.44
N ARG A 95 22.71 48.57 -1.42
CA ARG A 95 22.10 49.61 -2.28
C ARG A 95 20.78 49.16 -2.94
N ARG A 96 19.91 50.13 -3.25
CA ARG A 96 18.68 50.01 -4.10
C ARG A 96 18.94 50.72 -5.45
N PRO A 97 18.18 50.41 -6.51
CA PRO A 97 16.94 51.17 -6.83
C PRO A 97 15.71 50.23 -6.93
N GLY A 98 14.46 50.65 -7.19
CA GLY A 98 13.85 51.98 -7.38
C GLY A 98 12.33 51.92 -7.10
N ARG A 99 11.58 53.04 -7.20
CA ARG A 99 10.14 53.13 -6.84
C ARG A 99 9.20 53.00 -8.06
N GLY A 100 8.02 52.41 -7.86
CA GLY A 100 6.86 52.59 -8.76
C GLY A 100 5.65 51.73 -8.36
N GLY A 101 4.48 52.35 -8.13
CA GLY A 101 3.20 51.66 -7.85
C GLY A 101 2.63 51.86 -6.43
N ARG A 102 1.35 52.25 -6.33
CA ARG A 102 0.56 52.37 -5.09
C ARG A 102 -0.67 51.43 -5.13
N PRO A 103 -1.28 51.09 -3.98
CA PRO A 103 -2.21 49.95 -3.89
C PRO A 103 -3.68 50.29 -4.15
N LEU A 104 -4.48 49.25 -4.42
CA LEU A 104 -5.94 49.27 -4.30
C LEU A 104 -6.42 48.41 -3.09
N ARG A 105 -7.65 48.65 -2.64
CA ARG A 105 -8.16 48.24 -1.32
C ARG A 105 -8.80 46.84 -1.29
N ALA A 106 -8.92 46.33 -0.06
CA ALA A 106 -9.40 44.98 0.27
C ALA A 106 -10.91 44.76 0.08
N ALA A 107 -11.27 43.48 -0.03
CA ALA A 107 -12.57 42.94 0.36
C ALA A 107 -12.40 41.58 1.05
N ARG A 108 -13.22 41.32 2.09
CA ARG A 108 -13.38 40.09 2.87
C ARG A 108 -14.73 40.20 3.62
N PRO A 109 -15.34 39.11 4.13
CA PRO A 109 -15.07 37.68 3.89
C PRO A 109 -16.34 36.89 3.46
N GLY A 110 -16.22 35.57 3.25
CA GLY A 110 -17.39 34.68 3.22
C GLY A 110 -17.06 33.20 2.96
N GLY A 111 -17.75 32.27 3.64
CA GLY A 111 -18.17 31.04 2.93
C GLY A 111 -17.65 29.64 3.28
N ARG A 112 -16.99 29.37 4.42
CA ARG A 112 -16.67 28.00 4.95
C ARG A 112 -15.72 27.10 4.09
N PRO A 113 -15.12 26.03 4.67
CA PRO A 113 -14.18 25.14 3.98
C PRO A 113 -14.80 23.79 3.53
N ALA A 114 -14.14 23.11 2.59
CA ALA A 114 -14.33 21.69 2.26
C ALA A 114 -12.99 21.04 1.84
N ASP A 115 -12.82 19.76 2.20
CA ASP A 115 -11.78 18.77 1.85
C ASP A 115 -10.27 19.15 1.78
N PRO A 116 -9.41 18.59 2.66
CA PRO A 116 -7.96 18.69 2.56
C PRO A 116 -7.38 17.63 1.61
N GLY A 117 -7.45 17.89 0.30
CA GLY A 117 -6.74 17.14 -0.74
C GLY A 117 -5.22 17.36 -0.70
N GLY A 118 -4.56 16.91 0.38
CA GLY A 118 -3.18 17.24 0.76
C GLY A 118 -2.06 16.61 -0.08
N GLY A 119 -2.03 16.87 -1.38
CA GLY A 119 -0.91 16.48 -2.25
C GLY A 119 0.32 17.37 -2.05
N CYS A 120 1.29 16.93 -1.25
CA CYS A 120 2.56 17.65 -1.03
C CYS A 120 3.46 17.62 -2.28
N GLY A 121 3.29 18.59 -3.17
CA GLY A 121 4.20 18.81 -4.29
C GLY A 121 5.55 19.38 -3.82
N LEU A 122 6.61 18.59 -3.95
CA LEU A 122 7.99 19.08 -3.89
C LEU A 122 8.52 19.29 -5.31
N ALA A 123 8.90 20.54 -5.62
CA ALA A 123 9.52 20.88 -6.89
C ALA A 123 11.00 20.48 -6.89
N GLY A 124 11.37 19.51 -7.72
CA GLY A 124 12.75 19.18 -8.05
C GLY A 124 12.97 19.37 -9.55
N GLU A 125 13.84 20.31 -9.94
CA GLU A 125 14.17 20.56 -11.34
C GLU A 125 15.14 19.50 -11.89
N ALA A 126 14.57 18.41 -12.41
CA ALA A 126 15.25 17.49 -13.33
C ALA A 126 14.55 17.57 -14.70
N GLY A 127 15.24 18.13 -15.70
CA GLY A 127 14.56 18.70 -16.87
C GLY A 127 14.16 17.70 -17.96
N ARG A 128 12.86 17.41 -18.07
CA ARG A 128 12.09 17.44 -19.36
C ARG A 128 10.58 17.39 -19.12
N ARG A 129 9.80 17.71 -20.16
CA ARG A 129 8.42 18.21 -20.03
C ARG A 129 7.37 17.10 -20.01
N ARG A 130 6.68 16.90 -18.86
CA ARG A 130 5.51 16.01 -18.73
C ARG A 130 4.50 16.23 -19.86
N LEU A 131 3.99 15.14 -20.44
CA LEU A 131 2.84 15.12 -21.34
C LEU A 131 1.70 16.01 -20.80
N VAL A 132 1.29 17.01 -21.58
CA VAL A 132 0.15 17.87 -21.23
C VAL A 132 -1.13 17.21 -21.70
N ARG A 133 -2.05 16.94 -20.76
CA ARG A 133 -3.42 16.52 -21.07
C ARG A 133 -4.12 17.63 -21.86
N GLN A 134 -4.45 17.37 -23.13
CA GLN A 134 -5.40 18.18 -23.89
C GLN A 134 -6.76 17.46 -23.93
N GLY A 135 -7.81 18.15 -23.50
CA GLY A 135 -9.15 17.58 -23.35
C GLY A 135 -9.79 17.99 -22.02
N GLY A 136 -10.80 18.86 -22.13
CA GLY A 136 -11.61 19.28 -20.98
C GLY A 136 -12.25 18.09 -20.28
N ALA A 137 -12.53 18.23 -18.99
CA ALA A 137 -13.49 17.35 -18.35
C ALA A 137 -14.89 17.84 -18.73
N GLU A 138 -15.72 16.97 -19.29
CA GLU A 138 -17.17 17.14 -19.11
C GLU A 138 -17.46 17.10 -17.61
N ALA A 139 -18.27 18.04 -17.14
CA ALA A 139 -18.62 18.13 -15.73
C ALA A 139 -19.65 17.03 -15.37
N PRO A 140 -19.62 16.49 -14.14
CA PRO A 140 -20.65 15.56 -13.67
C PRO A 140 -21.98 16.32 -13.45
N GLY A 141 -22.79 16.42 -14.50
CA GLY A 141 -24.08 17.12 -14.50
C GLY A 141 -25.24 16.21 -14.91
N VAL A 142 -26.06 15.80 -13.95
CA VAL A 142 -27.30 15.05 -14.22
C VAL A 142 -28.35 15.99 -14.79
N GLY A 143 -28.94 15.63 -15.94
CA GLY A 143 -29.93 16.47 -16.62
C GLY A 143 -30.78 15.71 -17.64
N HIS A 144 -31.64 14.80 -17.19
CA HIS A 144 -32.62 14.16 -18.06
C HIS A 144 -33.60 15.21 -18.63
N ARG A 145 -33.53 15.43 -19.95
CA ARG A 145 -34.68 15.88 -20.76
C ARG A 145 -35.01 14.80 -21.77
N ALA A 146 -36.25 14.32 -21.75
CA ALA A 146 -36.76 13.44 -22.79
C ALA A 146 -36.89 14.24 -24.09
N VAL A 147 -36.30 13.73 -25.17
CA VAL A 147 -36.52 14.20 -26.53
C VAL A 147 -37.45 13.19 -27.20
N ALA A 148 -38.53 13.67 -27.81
CA ALA A 148 -39.50 12.80 -28.48
C ALA A 148 -38.89 12.12 -29.72
N ALA A 149 -39.24 10.85 -29.94
CA ALA A 149 -38.68 10.07 -31.04
C ALA A 149 -39.38 10.36 -32.38
N PRO A 150 -38.65 10.65 -33.47
CA PRO A 150 -39.12 10.37 -34.82
C PRO A 150 -38.99 8.85 -35.09
N GLY A 151 -40.00 8.27 -35.74
CA GLY A 151 -40.01 6.83 -36.04
C GLY A 151 -39.04 6.44 -37.17
N GLY A 152 -38.39 5.28 -37.03
CA GLY A 152 -37.51 4.73 -38.06
C GLY A 152 -36.86 3.43 -37.62
N CYS A 153 -37.52 2.28 -37.84
CA CYS A 153 -37.00 0.96 -37.47
C CYS A 153 -35.93 0.47 -38.47
N GLY A 154 -34.82 1.19 -38.58
CA GLY A 154 -33.61 0.72 -39.25
C GLY A 154 -32.84 -0.23 -38.34
N GLY A 155 -32.77 -1.51 -38.70
CA GLY A 155 -31.98 -2.53 -37.99
C GLY A 155 -30.49 -2.29 -38.18
N GLY A 156 -29.93 -1.31 -37.46
CA GLY A 156 -28.50 -1.02 -37.47
C GLY A 156 -27.71 -2.23 -36.98
N ALA A 157 -26.88 -2.80 -37.86
CA ALA A 157 -25.98 -3.88 -37.49
C ALA A 157 -25.08 -3.42 -36.33
N VAL A 158 -24.94 -4.24 -35.29
CA VAL A 158 -24.02 -3.97 -34.19
C VAL A 158 -22.60 -4.18 -34.72
N SER A 159 -22.01 -3.11 -35.28
CA SER A 159 -20.62 -3.08 -35.72
C SER A 159 -19.72 -3.60 -34.62
N GLN A 160 -18.91 -4.61 -34.93
CA GLN A 160 -17.95 -5.13 -33.97
C GLN A 160 -16.96 -4.02 -33.57
N PRO A 161 -16.55 -3.95 -32.29
CA PRO A 161 -15.57 -2.96 -31.86
C PRO A 161 -14.26 -3.17 -32.63
N ALA A 162 -13.64 -2.07 -33.07
CA ALA A 162 -12.41 -2.11 -33.84
C ALA A 162 -11.27 -2.75 -33.02
N SER A 163 -10.44 -3.55 -33.68
CA SER A 163 -9.27 -4.18 -33.06
C SER A 163 -8.25 -3.11 -32.64
N LEU A 164 -7.50 -3.38 -31.57
CA LEU A 164 -6.44 -2.48 -31.10
C LEU A 164 -5.39 -2.21 -32.20
N ASP A 165 -5.18 -3.18 -33.10
CA ASP A 165 -4.31 -3.07 -34.27
C ASP A 165 -4.85 -2.09 -35.33
N GLU A 166 -6.17 -1.95 -35.50
CA GLU A 166 -6.77 -0.92 -36.36
C GLU A 166 -6.65 0.46 -35.74
N ILE A 167 -6.82 0.58 -34.42
CA ILE A 167 -6.59 1.83 -33.68
C ILE A 167 -5.13 2.27 -33.80
N LEU A 168 -4.17 1.39 -33.52
CA LEU A 168 -2.73 1.66 -33.68
C LEU A 168 -2.40 2.09 -35.12
N ARG A 169 -2.88 1.36 -36.13
CA ARG A 169 -2.66 1.71 -37.55
C ARG A 169 -3.32 3.03 -37.96
N ALA A 170 -4.41 3.44 -37.33
CA ALA A 170 -5.05 4.74 -37.59
C ALA A 170 -4.27 5.90 -36.92
N VAL A 171 -3.79 5.69 -35.70
CA VAL A 171 -3.04 6.71 -34.94
C VAL A 171 -1.65 6.95 -35.56
N LEU A 172 -0.93 5.90 -35.94
CA LEU A 172 0.42 6.01 -36.54
C LEU A 172 0.43 6.75 -37.89
N LYS A 173 -0.69 6.74 -38.64
CA LYS A 173 -0.84 7.53 -39.88
C LYS A 173 -0.70 9.04 -39.65
N ARG A 174 -0.80 9.54 -38.41
CA ARG A 174 -0.61 10.96 -38.04
C ARG A 174 0.88 11.36 -37.90
N HIS A 175 1.78 10.69 -38.63
CA HIS A 175 3.24 10.88 -38.60
C HIS A 175 3.88 10.71 -37.20
N LEU A 176 3.37 9.74 -36.44
CA LEU A 176 3.87 9.38 -35.10
C LEU A 176 4.65 8.05 -35.19
N SER A 177 5.74 7.92 -34.43
CA SER A 177 6.54 6.70 -34.38
C SER A 177 6.00 5.69 -33.36
N ASP A 178 5.40 6.21 -32.30
CA ASP A 178 5.04 5.45 -31.12
C ASP A 178 3.58 5.67 -30.76
N ALA A 179 2.85 4.59 -30.52
CA ALA A 179 1.45 4.62 -30.12
C ALA A 179 1.15 3.44 -29.19
N GLU A 180 0.33 3.71 -28.19
CA GLU A 180 -0.20 2.75 -27.22
C GLU A 180 -1.71 2.94 -27.11
N VAL A 181 -2.44 1.83 -27.10
CA VAL A 181 -3.88 1.76 -26.85
C VAL A 181 -4.10 0.93 -25.59
N TYR A 182 -4.80 1.50 -24.61
CA TYR A 182 -5.23 0.84 -23.39
C TYR A 182 -6.76 0.82 -23.39
N VAL A 183 -7.37 -0.35 -23.20
CA VAL A 183 -8.82 -0.50 -23.04
C VAL A 183 -9.09 -1.11 -21.68
N LYS A 184 -10.07 -0.58 -20.94
CA LYS A 184 -10.47 -1.07 -19.62
C LYS A 184 -11.96 -1.37 -19.59
N ARG A 185 -12.31 -2.55 -19.07
CA ARG A 185 -13.67 -3.00 -18.81
C ARG A 185 -13.80 -3.37 -17.34
N GLY A 186 -14.86 -2.96 -16.67
CA GLY A 186 -14.99 -3.18 -15.23
C GLY A 186 -16.41 -3.10 -14.72
N ARG A 187 -16.61 -3.67 -13.53
CA ARG A 187 -17.83 -3.55 -12.73
C ARG A 187 -17.43 -3.37 -11.26
N SER A 188 -18.06 -2.43 -10.56
CA SER A 188 -18.00 -2.37 -9.10
C SER A 188 -19.41 -2.24 -8.52
N ARG A 189 -19.59 -2.75 -7.30
CA ARG A 189 -20.74 -2.45 -6.45
C ARG A 189 -20.23 -1.74 -5.22
N ARG A 190 -20.75 -0.54 -4.96
CA ARG A 190 -20.43 0.27 -3.79
C ARG A 190 -21.65 0.32 -2.87
N LEU A 191 -21.44 -0.04 -1.61
CA LEU A 191 -22.45 -0.05 -0.56
C LEU A 191 -21.95 0.88 0.55
N GLU A 192 -22.74 1.89 0.89
CA GLU A 192 -22.42 2.85 1.94
C GLU A 192 -23.55 2.98 2.95
N ARG A 193 -23.23 2.74 4.22
CA ARG A 193 -24.12 2.84 5.38
C ARG A 193 -23.63 3.92 6.34
N THR A 194 -24.56 4.73 6.80
CA THR A 194 -24.39 5.72 7.89
C THR A 194 -25.48 5.48 8.94
N PRO A 195 -25.48 6.18 10.09
CA PRO A 195 -26.58 6.15 11.04
C PRO A 195 -27.95 6.60 10.51
N VAL A 196 -28.02 7.24 9.33
CA VAL A 196 -29.25 7.84 8.79
C VAL A 196 -29.59 7.40 7.36
N THR A 197 -28.66 6.78 6.64
CA THR A 197 -28.83 6.38 5.24
C THR A 197 -28.14 5.06 4.93
N GLU A 198 -28.76 4.26 4.07
CA GLU A 198 -28.10 3.20 3.32
C GLU A 198 -28.18 3.53 1.83
N THR A 199 -27.10 3.31 1.11
CA THR A 199 -27.02 3.54 -0.34
C THR A 199 -26.29 2.39 -1.02
N ALA A 200 -26.81 1.99 -2.17
CA ALA A 200 -26.20 0.99 -3.04
C ALA A 200 -26.08 1.58 -4.44
N SER A 201 -24.92 1.43 -5.07
CA SER A 201 -24.71 1.76 -6.47
C SER A 201 -23.91 0.66 -7.17
N ILE A 202 -24.14 0.54 -8.48
CA ILE A 202 -23.40 -0.34 -9.36
C ILE A 202 -22.78 0.53 -10.44
N SER A 203 -21.46 0.49 -10.57
CA SER A 203 -20.73 1.11 -11.67
C SER A 203 -20.40 0.07 -12.73
N GLN A 204 -20.50 0.46 -14.00
CA GLN A 204 -19.96 -0.28 -15.12
C GLN A 204 -19.00 0.62 -15.90
N GLU A 205 -17.77 0.17 -16.06
CA GLU A 205 -16.72 0.88 -16.76
C GLU A 205 -16.47 0.23 -18.12
N ARG A 206 -16.61 1.00 -19.19
CA ARG A 206 -16.10 0.71 -20.54
C ARG A 206 -15.43 1.98 -21.01
N ALA A 207 -14.11 1.93 -21.19
CA ALA A 207 -13.35 3.10 -21.56
C ALA A 207 -12.00 2.73 -22.18
N TRP A 208 -11.38 3.73 -22.80
CA TRP A 208 -10.09 3.59 -23.46
C TRP A 208 -9.20 4.81 -23.24
N ALA A 209 -7.90 4.60 -23.44
CA ALA A 209 -6.87 5.61 -23.47
C ALA A 209 -5.93 5.36 -24.65
N VAL A 210 -5.45 6.42 -25.28
CA VAL A 210 -4.38 6.39 -26.28
C VAL A 210 -3.32 7.41 -25.90
N ARG A 211 -2.06 6.98 -25.79
CA ARG A 211 -0.90 7.87 -25.84
C ARG A 211 -0.13 7.60 -27.11
N ALA A 212 0.22 8.64 -27.85
CA ALA A 212 0.99 8.51 -29.08
C ALA A 212 1.88 9.72 -29.32
N GLY A 213 2.98 9.54 -30.03
CA GLY A 213 3.93 10.61 -30.31
C GLY A 213 5.17 10.17 -31.08
N ASN A 214 6.17 11.03 -30.99
CA ASN A 214 7.53 10.81 -31.47
C ASN A 214 8.49 11.66 -30.60
N ARG A 215 9.77 11.79 -31.01
CA ARG A 215 10.80 12.60 -30.32
C ARG A 215 10.50 14.12 -30.20
N ARG A 216 9.49 14.65 -30.90
CA ARG A 216 9.20 16.10 -30.98
C ARG A 216 7.83 16.50 -30.47
N ALA A 217 6.81 15.65 -30.63
CA ALA A 217 5.44 15.93 -30.23
C ALA A 217 4.68 14.67 -29.83
N SER A 218 3.68 14.81 -28.96
CA SER A 218 2.86 13.70 -28.46
C SER A 218 1.50 14.16 -27.94
N PHE A 219 0.53 13.26 -27.87
CA PHE A 219 -0.79 13.50 -27.27
C PHE A 219 -1.19 12.37 -26.30
N PHE A 220 -2.15 12.67 -25.44
CA PHE A 220 -2.93 11.70 -24.66
C PHE A 220 -4.42 11.98 -24.85
N ALA A 221 -5.19 10.95 -25.19
CA ALA A 221 -6.63 11.00 -25.38
C ALA A 221 -7.30 9.87 -24.60
N ALA A 222 -8.46 10.11 -24.00
CA ALA A 222 -9.16 9.10 -23.20
C ALA A 222 -10.67 9.37 -23.13
N ALA A 223 -11.49 8.39 -23.50
CA ALA A 223 -12.95 8.48 -23.48
C ALA A 223 -13.62 7.19 -22.99
N THR A 224 -14.89 7.29 -22.61
CA THR A 224 -15.77 6.14 -22.35
C THR A 224 -16.21 5.47 -23.66
N GLY A 225 -16.79 4.26 -23.55
CA GLY A 225 -17.14 3.42 -24.68
C GLY A 225 -15.94 2.60 -25.18
N ASP A 226 -15.90 2.33 -26.47
CA ASP A 226 -14.85 1.59 -27.16
C ASP A 226 -14.15 2.52 -28.17
N PRO A 227 -12.84 2.33 -28.44
CA PRO A 227 -12.10 3.22 -29.35
C PRO A 227 -12.53 3.01 -30.81
N SER A 228 -12.49 4.07 -31.60
CA SER A 228 -12.76 4.02 -33.05
C SER A 228 -11.52 4.45 -33.85
N PRO A 229 -11.25 3.92 -35.06
CA PRO A 229 -10.14 4.38 -35.90
C PRO A 229 -10.21 5.88 -36.25
N GLY A 230 -11.41 6.46 -36.26
CA GLY A 230 -11.64 7.89 -36.47
C GLY A 230 -11.32 8.78 -35.25
N GLY A 231 -11.04 8.19 -34.09
CA GLY A 231 -10.70 8.90 -32.86
C GLY A 231 -11.87 9.13 -31.91
N PRO A 232 -11.92 10.28 -31.19
CA PRO A 232 -11.18 11.51 -31.44
C PRO A 232 -9.68 11.46 -31.11
N TRP A 233 -8.84 11.94 -32.04
CA TRP A 233 -7.38 12.08 -31.89
C TRP A 233 -7.00 13.58 -31.81
N PRO A 234 -6.53 14.08 -30.65
CA PRO A 234 -6.00 15.44 -30.53
C PRO A 234 -4.75 15.67 -31.40
N GLU A 235 -4.44 16.93 -31.69
CA GLU A 235 -3.19 17.30 -32.35
C GLU A 235 -1.98 17.09 -31.41
N PRO A 236 -0.86 16.51 -31.89
CA PRO A 236 0.33 16.27 -31.06
C PRO A 236 0.93 17.57 -30.52
N VAL A 237 1.14 17.64 -29.21
CA VAL A 237 1.67 18.84 -28.52
C VAL A 237 3.19 18.95 -28.72
N PRO A 238 3.72 20.00 -29.36
CA PRO A 238 5.15 20.14 -29.59
C PRO A 238 5.96 20.34 -28.30
N GLY A 239 7.18 19.82 -28.27
CA GLY A 239 8.08 19.90 -27.12
C GLY A 239 7.84 18.83 -26.04
N HIS A 240 6.94 17.88 -26.30
CA HIS A 240 6.70 16.69 -25.49
C HIS A 240 7.03 15.46 -26.34
N SER A 241 7.97 14.64 -25.89
CA SER A 241 8.33 13.40 -26.57
C SER A 241 7.50 12.23 -26.04
N LEU A 242 7.13 11.30 -26.92
CA LEU A 242 6.82 9.93 -26.53
C LEU A 242 7.74 8.98 -27.30
N GLU A 243 8.40 8.11 -26.57
CA GLU A 243 8.97 6.84 -27.02
C GLU A 243 8.34 5.77 -26.12
N LEU A 244 8.39 4.49 -26.50
CA LEU A 244 7.80 3.38 -25.75
C LEU A 244 8.86 2.27 -25.53
N PRO A 245 8.74 1.45 -24.47
CA PRO A 245 9.69 0.38 -24.21
C PRO A 245 9.61 -0.69 -25.30
N GLU A 246 10.75 -1.29 -25.64
CA GLU A 246 10.78 -2.48 -26.48
C GLU A 246 10.15 -3.67 -25.73
N PRO A 247 9.42 -4.58 -26.40
CA PRO A 247 8.66 -5.61 -25.70
C PRO A 247 9.58 -6.70 -25.14
N ALA A 248 9.69 -6.79 -23.82
CA ALA A 248 10.35 -7.89 -23.14
C ALA A 248 9.42 -9.13 -23.06
N PRO A 249 9.96 -10.37 -23.02
CA PRO A 249 9.16 -11.57 -22.83
C PRO A 249 8.36 -11.53 -21.51
N VAL A 250 7.04 -11.61 -21.62
CA VAL A 250 6.13 -11.60 -20.47
C VAL A 250 6.09 -13.00 -19.83
N PRO A 251 6.44 -13.16 -18.53
CA PRO A 251 6.36 -14.46 -17.85
C PRO A 251 4.93 -15.01 -17.82
N ALA A 252 4.80 -16.34 -17.89
CA ALA A 252 3.51 -17.01 -17.81
C ALA A 252 2.70 -16.55 -16.57
N TRP A 253 1.42 -16.25 -16.76
CA TRP A 253 0.55 -15.67 -15.74
C TRP A 253 -0.85 -16.22 -15.89
N ASN A 254 -1.50 -16.48 -14.75
CA ASN A 254 -2.89 -16.92 -14.69
C ASN A 254 -3.73 -15.79 -14.06
N PRO A 255 -4.92 -15.48 -14.59
CA PRO A 255 -5.79 -14.48 -13.99
C PRO A 255 -6.26 -14.93 -12.59
N PRO A 256 -6.67 -13.98 -11.71
CA PRO A 256 -7.18 -14.30 -10.39
C PRO A 256 -8.35 -15.29 -10.45
N SER A 257 -8.22 -16.39 -9.73
CA SER A 257 -9.18 -17.50 -9.66
C SER A 257 -10.60 -17.15 -9.15
N ASP A 258 -10.80 -15.91 -8.69
CA ASP A 258 -12.06 -15.33 -8.19
C ASP A 258 -12.57 -14.17 -9.07
N PHE A 259 -11.93 -13.93 -10.22
CA PHE A 259 -12.31 -12.84 -11.14
C PHE A 259 -13.77 -12.96 -11.62
N ASP A 260 -14.16 -14.17 -12.02
CA ASP A 260 -15.52 -14.46 -12.50
C ASP A 260 -16.55 -14.63 -11.38
N THR A 261 -16.13 -14.73 -10.11
CA THR A 261 -17.03 -14.77 -8.95
C THR A 261 -17.97 -13.54 -8.98
N PRO A 262 -19.27 -13.68 -8.66
CA PRO A 262 -20.17 -12.54 -8.59
C PRO A 262 -19.68 -11.43 -7.65
N LEU A 263 -20.06 -10.18 -7.91
CA LEU A 263 -19.90 -9.11 -6.93
C LEU A 263 -20.88 -9.33 -5.77
N ILE A 264 -20.44 -9.11 -4.52
CA ILE A 264 -21.22 -9.34 -3.30
C ILE A 264 -22.65 -8.83 -3.42
N GLY A 265 -23.65 -9.65 -3.05
CA GLY A 265 -25.05 -9.23 -3.14
C GLY A 265 -25.33 -8.02 -2.25
N GLU A 266 -26.19 -7.10 -2.68
CA GLU A 266 -26.54 -5.89 -1.92
C GLU A 266 -26.99 -6.24 -0.47
N ARG A 267 -27.91 -7.21 -0.35
CA ARG A 267 -28.38 -7.75 0.94
C ARG A 267 -27.30 -8.53 1.71
N GLU A 268 -26.26 -9.04 1.07
CA GLU A 268 -25.13 -9.72 1.71
C GLU A 268 -24.16 -8.67 2.30
N GLY A 269 -23.83 -7.63 1.52
CA GLY A 269 -22.94 -6.55 1.93
C GLY A 269 -23.56 -5.58 2.94
N LEU A 270 -24.83 -5.18 2.80
CA LEU A 270 -25.49 -4.34 3.81
C LEU A 270 -25.59 -5.07 5.16
N LYS A 271 -25.85 -6.38 5.18
CA LYS A 271 -25.76 -7.21 6.40
C LYS A 271 -24.35 -7.25 6.99
N LEU A 272 -23.30 -7.26 6.16
CA LEU A 272 -21.92 -7.19 6.63
C LEU A 272 -21.66 -5.86 7.37
N LEU A 273 -22.09 -4.73 6.79
CA LEU A 273 -21.96 -3.40 7.39
C LEU A 273 -22.83 -3.23 8.64
N GLU A 274 -24.05 -3.78 8.63
CA GLU A 274 -24.96 -3.81 9.79
C GLU A 274 -24.35 -4.60 10.96
N SER A 275 -23.82 -5.80 10.71
CA SER A 275 -23.15 -6.60 11.74
C SER A 275 -21.86 -5.95 12.23
N LEU A 276 -21.07 -5.30 11.38
CA LEU A 276 -19.92 -4.49 11.82
C LEU A 276 -20.32 -3.40 12.83
N GLY A 277 -21.49 -2.78 12.65
CA GLY A 277 -22.04 -1.82 13.62
C GLY A 277 -22.45 -2.49 14.95
N ARG A 278 -23.23 -3.58 14.90
CA ARG A 278 -23.67 -4.32 16.09
C ARG A 278 -22.51 -4.86 16.93
N GLU A 279 -21.53 -5.47 16.27
CA GLU A 279 -20.35 -6.04 16.94
C GLU A 279 -19.52 -4.92 17.61
N LEU A 280 -19.39 -3.75 16.97
CA LEU A 280 -18.70 -2.59 17.56
C LEU A 280 -19.41 -2.06 18.82
N GLU A 281 -20.75 -1.96 18.77
CA GLU A 281 -21.55 -1.50 19.91
C GLU A 281 -21.54 -2.51 21.08
N ALA A 282 -21.40 -3.80 20.78
CA ALA A 282 -21.26 -4.87 21.78
C ALA A 282 -19.86 -4.91 22.42
N GLU A 283 -18.79 -4.73 21.62
CA GLU A 283 -17.40 -4.75 22.11
C GLU A 283 -17.02 -3.45 22.87
N LEU A 284 -17.62 -2.30 22.52
CA LEU A 284 -17.38 -1.03 23.24
C LEU A 284 -18.67 -0.21 23.43
N PRO A 285 -19.28 -0.24 24.63
CA PRO A 285 -20.44 0.59 24.95
C PRO A 285 -20.20 2.08 24.70
N LYS A 286 -21.15 2.73 24.03
CA LYS A 286 -21.10 4.12 23.51
C LYS A 286 -20.17 4.33 22.30
N ALA A 287 -19.55 3.30 21.74
CA ALA A 287 -19.10 3.35 20.37
C ALA A 287 -20.30 3.35 19.40
N ARG A 288 -20.10 3.85 18.18
CA ARG A 288 -21.07 3.76 17.08
C ARG A 288 -20.36 3.94 15.73
N LEU A 289 -20.82 3.22 14.72
CA LEU A 289 -20.32 3.33 13.35
C LEU A 289 -20.91 4.59 12.68
N LEU A 290 -20.08 5.57 12.36
CA LEU A 290 -20.48 6.83 11.70
C LEU A 290 -20.61 6.63 10.19
N ARG A 291 -19.71 5.82 9.61
CA ARG A 291 -19.63 5.58 8.18
C ARG A 291 -19.04 4.21 7.93
N ALA A 292 -19.63 3.48 6.99
CA ALA A 292 -19.10 2.24 6.48
C ALA A 292 -19.27 2.20 4.97
N VAL A 293 -18.18 2.01 4.23
CA VAL A 293 -18.17 1.91 2.77
C VAL A 293 -17.49 0.60 2.37
N LEU A 294 -18.25 -0.30 1.75
CA LEU A 294 -17.73 -1.48 1.08
C LEU A 294 -17.80 -1.24 -0.43
N GLU A 295 -16.70 -1.39 -1.13
CA GLU A 295 -16.69 -1.44 -2.59
C GLU A 295 -16.08 -2.76 -3.05
N ASP A 296 -16.77 -3.50 -3.91
CA ASP A 296 -16.32 -4.79 -4.46
C ASP A 296 -16.28 -4.68 -5.99
N GLY A 297 -15.12 -4.93 -6.59
CA GLY A 297 -14.89 -4.66 -8.00
C GLY A 297 -14.03 -5.70 -8.71
N SER A 298 -14.37 -5.95 -9.97
CA SER A 298 -13.61 -6.79 -10.91
C SER A 298 -13.41 -6.01 -12.20
N SER A 299 -12.18 -5.93 -12.70
CA SER A 299 -11.86 -5.23 -13.95
C SER A 299 -10.81 -5.98 -14.76
N GLU A 300 -10.99 -5.97 -16.07
CA GLU A 300 -10.02 -6.41 -17.05
C GLU A 300 -9.53 -5.24 -17.90
N ALA A 301 -8.31 -5.35 -18.40
CA ALA A 301 -7.73 -4.36 -19.29
C ALA A 301 -6.84 -5.01 -20.34
N GLU A 302 -6.84 -4.43 -21.53
CA GLU A 302 -5.98 -4.80 -22.65
C GLU A 302 -5.02 -3.65 -22.93
N LEU A 303 -3.75 -3.97 -23.20
CA LEU A 303 -2.70 -3.02 -23.51
C LEU A 303 -1.98 -3.47 -24.79
N ALA A 304 -1.99 -2.61 -25.81
CA ALA A 304 -1.37 -2.86 -27.10
C ALA A 304 -0.51 -1.68 -27.54
N ASN A 305 0.68 -1.92 -28.07
CA ASN A 305 1.54 -0.83 -28.58
C ASN A 305 2.12 -1.08 -29.98
N SER A 306 2.66 -0.01 -30.58
CA SER A 306 3.29 0.00 -31.90
C SER A 306 4.60 -0.80 -31.99
N ARG A 307 5.25 -1.11 -30.85
CA ARG A 307 6.47 -1.92 -30.76
C ARG A 307 6.19 -3.44 -30.80
N GLY A 308 4.94 -3.85 -30.60
CA GLY A 308 4.49 -5.25 -30.69
C GLY A 308 3.97 -5.86 -29.39
N LEU A 309 3.99 -5.13 -28.27
CA LEU A 309 3.37 -5.57 -27.02
C LEU A 309 1.88 -5.84 -27.23
N ARG A 310 1.39 -7.00 -26.82
CA ARG A 310 -0.02 -7.30 -26.58
C ARG A 310 -0.13 -7.98 -25.23
N ALA A 311 -0.83 -7.36 -24.28
CA ALA A 311 -1.00 -7.88 -22.92
C ALA A 311 -2.44 -7.70 -22.43
N ALA A 312 -2.91 -8.64 -21.61
CA ALA A 312 -4.21 -8.57 -20.97
C ALA A 312 -4.07 -8.83 -19.46
N THR A 313 -4.64 -7.95 -18.65
CA THR A 313 -4.60 -8.00 -17.18
C THR A 313 -6.02 -8.13 -16.65
N ARG A 314 -6.21 -8.95 -15.61
CA ARG A 314 -7.48 -9.15 -14.90
C ARG A 314 -7.22 -9.02 -13.41
N GLY A 315 -8.03 -8.20 -12.73
CA GLY A 315 -7.88 -7.91 -11.31
C GLY A 315 -9.22 -7.94 -10.60
N ARG A 316 -9.19 -8.36 -9.34
CA ARG A 316 -10.31 -8.22 -8.39
C ARG A 316 -9.81 -7.58 -7.10
N ILE A 317 -10.54 -6.60 -6.62
CA ILE A 317 -10.28 -5.97 -5.33
C ILE A 317 -11.61 -5.62 -4.65
N SER A 318 -11.67 -5.85 -3.35
CA SER A 318 -12.70 -5.32 -2.47
C SER A 318 -12.03 -4.43 -1.43
N THR A 319 -12.57 -3.24 -1.20
CA THR A 319 -12.10 -2.31 -0.17
C THR A 319 -13.18 -2.06 0.88
N LEU A 320 -12.76 -1.87 2.13
CA LEU A 320 -13.64 -1.57 3.24
C LEU A 320 -13.08 -0.39 4.03
N TYR A 321 -13.81 0.72 4.03
CA TYR A 321 -13.59 1.86 4.89
C TYR A 321 -14.61 1.86 6.04
N LEU A 322 -14.13 1.99 7.27
CA LEU A 322 -14.96 2.12 8.48
C LEU A 322 -14.51 3.37 9.25
N GLU A 323 -15.48 4.12 9.77
CA GLU A 323 -15.26 5.28 10.61
C GLU A 323 -16.26 5.25 11.77
N ALA A 324 -15.77 5.40 13.00
CA ALA A 324 -16.59 5.29 14.20
C ALA A 324 -16.29 6.41 15.20
N ALA A 325 -17.30 6.73 16.01
CA ALA A 325 -17.14 7.52 17.23
C ALA A 325 -17.09 6.57 18.43
N GLY A 326 -16.36 6.97 19.47
CA GLY A 326 -16.21 6.26 20.74
C GLY A 326 -16.61 7.12 21.95
N PRO A 327 -16.45 6.57 23.17
CA PRO A 327 -16.64 7.34 24.39
C PRO A 327 -15.69 8.55 24.48
N GLY A 328 -16.16 9.65 25.05
CA GLY A 328 -15.36 10.87 25.25
C GLY A 328 -16.22 12.15 25.29
N ARG A 329 -15.60 13.27 25.68
CA ARG A 329 -16.15 14.63 25.49
C ARG A 329 -15.02 15.59 25.09
N PRO A 330 -14.88 15.97 23.81
CA PRO A 330 -15.62 15.45 22.65
C PRO A 330 -15.42 13.94 22.46
N ALA A 331 -16.36 13.29 21.76
CA ALA A 331 -16.21 11.89 21.40
C ALA A 331 -14.96 11.70 20.53
N VAL A 332 -14.14 10.68 20.84
CA VAL A 332 -13.01 10.31 19.99
C VAL A 332 -13.50 9.64 18.72
N SER A 333 -12.73 9.73 17.65
CA SER A 333 -12.97 8.98 16.42
C SER A 333 -11.79 8.07 16.07
N ALA A 334 -12.08 7.01 15.33
CA ALA A 334 -11.09 6.12 14.74
C ALA A 334 -11.61 5.59 13.41
N SER A 335 -10.71 5.17 12.53
CA SER A 335 -11.06 4.55 11.26
C SER A 335 -10.21 3.31 10.95
N LEU A 336 -10.69 2.52 9.99
CA LEU A 336 -9.99 1.42 9.35
C LEU A 336 -10.16 1.58 7.84
N TYR A 337 -9.09 1.39 7.07
CA TYR A 337 -9.17 1.24 5.63
C TYR A 337 -8.41 -0.02 5.22
N LEU A 338 -9.11 -0.94 4.56
CA LEU A 338 -8.70 -2.32 4.35
C LEU A 338 -8.97 -2.73 2.89
N ALA A 339 -8.15 -3.62 2.37
CA ALA A 339 -8.34 -4.21 1.05
C ALA A 339 -8.10 -5.72 1.07
N ALA A 340 -8.86 -6.43 0.26
CA ALA A 340 -8.78 -7.86 0.02
C ALA A 340 -9.14 -8.15 -1.45
N ARG A 341 -9.04 -9.41 -1.91
CA ARG A 341 -9.63 -9.80 -3.21
C ARG A 341 -11.14 -9.96 -3.16
N GLU A 342 -11.70 -10.36 -2.01
CA GLU A 342 -13.13 -10.65 -1.85
C GLU A 342 -13.67 -10.09 -0.51
N PRO A 343 -14.94 -9.65 -0.43
CA PRO A 343 -15.48 -9.06 0.81
C PRO A 343 -15.63 -10.05 1.96
N ARG A 344 -15.70 -11.36 1.66
CA ARG A 344 -15.85 -12.43 2.66
C ARG A 344 -14.63 -12.60 3.57
N ARG A 345 -13.52 -11.93 3.25
CA ARG A 345 -12.30 -11.84 4.07
C ARG A 345 -12.38 -10.74 5.15
N PHE A 346 -13.43 -9.90 5.12
CA PHE A 346 -13.72 -8.94 6.19
C PHE A 346 -14.59 -9.60 7.27
N HIS A 347 -13.98 -10.00 8.38
CA HIS A 347 -14.66 -10.70 9.48
C HIS A 347 -15.20 -9.69 10.52
N PRO A 348 -16.53 -9.54 10.70
CA PRO A 348 -17.11 -8.44 11.50
C PRO A 348 -16.54 -8.30 12.92
N THR A 349 -16.60 -9.36 13.73
CA THR A 349 -16.08 -9.37 15.12
C THR A 349 -14.62 -8.93 15.22
N ALA A 350 -13.77 -9.40 14.30
CA ALA A 350 -12.34 -9.10 14.32
C ALA A 350 -12.03 -7.65 13.92
N LEU A 351 -12.85 -7.05 13.06
CA LEU A 351 -12.72 -5.64 12.65
C LEU A 351 -13.37 -4.70 13.66
N ALA A 352 -14.50 -5.09 14.25
CA ALA A 352 -15.16 -4.40 15.36
C ALA A 352 -14.22 -4.28 16.55
N ARG A 353 -13.57 -5.37 16.98
CA ARG A 353 -12.52 -5.35 18.03
C ARG A 353 -11.39 -4.38 17.71
N ARG A 354 -10.77 -4.49 16.53
CA ARG A 354 -9.69 -3.58 16.09
C ARG A 354 -10.10 -2.10 16.09
N LEU A 355 -11.37 -1.79 15.90
CA LEU A 355 -11.90 -0.43 15.93
C LEU A 355 -12.25 0.00 17.37
N ALA A 356 -12.83 -0.89 18.17
CA ALA A 356 -13.06 -0.70 19.60
C ALA A 356 -11.74 -0.45 20.38
N ASP A 357 -10.69 -1.23 20.13
CA ASP A 357 -9.36 -1.06 20.72
C ASP A 357 -8.83 0.38 20.52
N ARG A 358 -8.89 0.87 19.28
CA ARG A 358 -8.45 2.23 18.88
C ARG A 358 -9.25 3.31 19.60
N LEU A 359 -10.58 3.14 19.67
CA LEU A 359 -11.47 4.09 20.33
C LEU A 359 -11.25 4.10 21.86
N ALA A 360 -11.15 2.93 22.49
CA ALA A 360 -10.93 2.78 23.92
C ALA A 360 -9.58 3.39 24.35
N VAL A 361 -8.50 3.06 23.63
CA VAL A 361 -7.17 3.62 23.88
C VAL A 361 -7.14 5.13 23.65
N SER A 362 -7.77 5.63 22.57
CA SER A 362 -7.80 7.07 22.28
C SER A 362 -8.64 7.86 23.29
N ALA A 363 -9.67 7.24 23.88
CA ALA A 363 -10.53 7.84 24.91
C ALA A 363 -9.89 7.85 26.30
N ALA A 364 -9.24 6.76 26.69
CA ALA A 364 -8.65 6.59 28.02
C ALA A 364 -7.18 7.08 28.11
N GLY A 365 -6.50 7.23 26.97
CA GLY A 365 -5.06 7.48 26.93
C GLY A 365 -4.63 8.84 27.44
N ALA A 366 -3.61 8.83 28.30
CA ALA A 366 -2.87 10.02 28.69
C ALA A 366 -1.88 10.44 27.59
N ALA A 367 -1.53 11.73 27.56
CA ALA A 367 -0.38 12.17 26.78
C ALA A 367 0.91 11.70 27.48
N PRO A 368 1.91 11.20 26.73
CA PRO A 368 3.15 10.72 27.33
C PRO A 368 4.03 11.91 27.74
N GLU A 369 4.77 11.74 28.84
CA GLU A 369 5.99 12.51 29.06
C GLU A 369 7.02 12.19 27.96
N ARG A 370 8.02 13.04 27.78
CA ARG A 370 9.00 12.89 26.70
C ARG A 370 9.93 11.70 27.00
N ASP A 371 9.73 10.59 26.30
CA ASP A 371 10.48 9.34 26.48
C ASP A 371 11.09 8.88 25.14
N SER A 372 12.23 8.19 25.21
CA SER A 372 12.99 7.63 24.08
C SER A 372 13.32 6.14 24.26
N GLY A 373 12.46 5.42 24.99
CA GLY A 373 12.50 3.96 25.17
C GLY A 373 12.18 3.14 23.92
N GLU A 374 11.90 1.85 24.13
CA GLU A 374 11.71 0.87 23.06
C GLU A 374 10.30 0.95 22.45
N VAL A 375 10.20 1.12 21.13
CA VAL A 375 8.91 1.33 20.45
C VAL A 375 8.57 0.12 19.58
N LEU A 376 7.54 -0.62 19.98
CA LEU A 376 6.88 -1.64 19.17
C LEU A 376 5.82 -0.96 18.29
N LEU A 377 5.88 -1.16 16.97
CA LEU A 377 4.97 -0.59 15.98
C LEU A 377 4.07 -1.69 15.40
N ALA A 378 2.75 -1.57 15.57
CA ALA A 378 1.82 -2.47 14.91
C ALA A 378 1.88 -2.37 13.37
N PRO A 379 1.49 -3.41 12.61
CA PRO A 379 1.62 -3.48 11.15
C PRO A 379 1.10 -2.25 10.39
N ASN A 380 -0.01 -1.66 10.82
CA ASN A 380 -0.58 -0.43 10.24
C ASN A 380 0.28 0.81 10.51
N VAL A 381 0.85 0.95 11.72
CA VAL A 381 1.74 2.07 12.07
C VAL A 381 3.07 1.96 11.32
N ALA A 382 3.64 0.76 11.27
CA ALA A 382 4.84 0.47 10.49
C ALA A 382 4.63 0.66 8.96
N SER A 383 3.46 0.28 8.43
CA SER A 383 3.10 0.54 7.03
C SER A 383 2.90 2.05 6.76
N ARG A 384 2.38 2.81 7.73
CA ARG A 384 2.26 4.28 7.62
C ARG A 384 3.63 4.96 7.62
N MET A 385 4.58 4.46 8.42
CA MET A 385 5.99 4.88 8.36
C MET A 385 6.61 4.60 6.99
N LEU A 386 6.50 3.36 6.49
CA LEU A 386 7.04 2.98 5.17
C LEU A 386 6.44 3.79 4.02
N ALA A 387 5.13 4.08 4.06
CA ALA A 387 4.47 4.93 3.08
C ALA A 387 4.99 6.38 3.08
N GLY A 388 5.38 6.91 4.24
CA GLY A 388 6.05 8.22 4.34
C GLY A 388 7.43 8.27 3.67
N LEU A 389 8.06 7.11 3.45
CA LEU A 389 9.38 7.00 2.82
C LEU A 389 9.32 6.73 1.31
N LEU A 390 8.13 6.60 0.70
CA LEU A 390 7.99 6.29 -0.73
C LEU A 390 8.78 7.22 -1.68
N PRO A 391 8.89 8.55 -1.46
CA PRO A 391 9.69 9.40 -2.33
C PRO A 391 11.21 9.19 -2.24
N LEU A 392 11.69 8.40 -1.27
CA LEU A 392 13.08 7.91 -1.19
C LEU A 392 13.27 6.58 -1.95
N LEU A 393 12.18 5.88 -2.25
CA LEU A 393 12.16 4.52 -2.78
C LEU A 393 11.68 4.45 -4.23
N VAL A 394 11.07 5.52 -4.75
CA VAL A 394 10.56 5.64 -6.13
C VAL A 394 11.30 6.75 -6.87
N GLY A 395 11.75 6.48 -8.10
CA GLY A 395 12.47 7.43 -8.93
C GLY A 395 13.97 7.55 -8.54
N PRO A 396 14.50 8.75 -8.22
CA PRO A 396 15.95 8.98 -8.07
C PRO A 396 16.59 8.32 -6.83
N GLY A 397 15.80 7.69 -5.95
CA GLY A 397 16.29 7.01 -4.75
C GLY A 397 16.64 7.95 -3.59
N PRO A 398 17.24 7.42 -2.51
CA PRO A 398 17.37 8.10 -1.22
C PRO A 398 18.53 9.11 -1.14
N GLY A 399 19.39 9.15 -2.16
CA GLY A 399 20.62 9.94 -2.18
C GLY A 399 21.70 9.48 -1.18
N SER A 400 22.92 9.96 -1.37
CA SER A 400 24.09 9.57 -0.58
C SER A 400 24.06 10.00 0.90
N ARG A 401 23.19 10.95 1.27
CA ARG A 401 23.07 11.42 2.66
C ARG A 401 22.45 10.36 3.60
N LEU A 402 21.45 9.61 3.13
CA LEU A 402 20.77 8.61 3.97
C LEU A 402 21.50 7.26 3.97
N THR A 403 22.05 6.86 2.81
CA THR A 403 22.80 5.60 2.63
C THR A 403 24.28 5.69 2.99
N GLY A 404 24.86 6.89 2.99
CA GLY A 404 26.29 7.11 3.18
C GLY A 404 27.15 6.50 2.05
N ALA A 405 28.46 6.64 2.17
CA ALA A 405 29.44 6.11 1.20
C ALA A 405 29.51 4.57 1.12
N ARG A 406 28.72 3.84 1.93
CA ARG A 406 28.65 2.35 1.95
C ARG A 406 27.27 1.80 1.54
N GLY A 407 26.35 2.63 1.05
CA GLY A 407 25.03 2.18 0.60
C GLY A 407 24.07 1.73 1.71
N ARG A 408 24.42 1.85 3.00
CA ARG A 408 23.61 1.33 4.12
C ARG A 408 22.47 2.28 4.50
N PHE A 409 21.27 1.96 3.99
CA PHE A 409 20.00 2.62 4.27
C PHE A 409 19.47 2.35 5.69
N GLY A 410 19.67 1.13 6.22
CA GLY A 410 19.11 0.70 7.51
C GLY A 410 19.90 -0.40 8.23
N SER A 411 19.28 -0.96 9.28
CA SER A 411 19.80 -2.11 10.02
C SER A 411 19.77 -3.39 9.18
N GLU A 412 20.48 -4.42 9.61
CA GLU A 412 20.58 -5.71 8.90
C GLU A 412 19.25 -6.48 8.83
N ARG A 413 18.22 -6.05 9.58
CA ARG A 413 16.85 -6.58 9.47
C ARG A 413 16.00 -5.87 8.40
N VAL A 414 16.47 -4.75 7.84
CA VAL A 414 15.72 -4.00 6.83
C VAL A 414 15.93 -4.62 5.46
N THR A 415 15.02 -5.51 5.06
CA THR A 415 14.87 -5.95 3.67
C THR A 415 13.54 -5.44 3.14
N LEU A 416 13.57 -4.58 2.11
CA LEU A 416 12.39 -3.96 1.49
C LEU A 416 12.22 -4.49 0.06
N ILE A 417 11.01 -4.95 -0.24
CA ILE A 417 10.66 -5.64 -1.49
C ILE A 417 9.38 -5.03 -2.06
N ASP A 418 9.36 -4.68 -3.34
CA ASP A 418 8.12 -4.50 -4.10
C ASP A 418 7.89 -5.74 -4.98
N ASN A 419 6.66 -6.26 -5.05
CA ASN A 419 6.38 -7.46 -5.83
C ASN A 419 5.07 -7.38 -6.62
N GLY A 420 5.17 -7.00 -7.90
CA GLY A 420 4.05 -6.97 -8.86
C GLY A 420 3.58 -8.35 -9.33
N ARG A 421 4.23 -9.42 -8.85
CA ARG A 421 3.94 -10.84 -9.06
C ARG A 421 3.50 -11.54 -7.77
N LEU A 422 3.22 -10.79 -6.69
CA LEU A 422 2.84 -11.35 -5.38
C LEU A 422 1.56 -12.22 -5.54
N PRO A 423 1.62 -13.55 -5.34
CA PRO A 423 0.51 -14.43 -5.69
C PRO A 423 -0.76 -14.13 -4.87
N GLY A 424 -1.83 -13.76 -5.58
CA GLY A 424 -3.09 -13.32 -5.01
C GLY A 424 -3.08 -11.92 -4.39
N GLY A 425 -2.07 -11.10 -4.70
CA GLY A 425 -2.03 -9.69 -4.37
C GLY A 425 -3.04 -8.86 -5.19
N ALA A 426 -3.56 -7.77 -4.61
CA ALA A 426 -4.59 -6.95 -5.23
C ALA A 426 -4.14 -6.19 -6.50
N PHE A 427 -2.83 -6.04 -6.69
CA PHE A 427 -2.20 -5.49 -7.90
C PHE A 427 -1.32 -6.50 -8.65
N GLU A 428 -1.57 -7.80 -8.51
CA GLU A 428 -0.86 -8.84 -9.28
C GLU A 428 -1.19 -8.71 -10.78
N ALA A 429 -0.16 -8.66 -11.63
CA ALA A 429 -0.30 -8.47 -13.08
C ALA A 429 0.76 -9.23 -13.89
N PRO A 430 0.56 -9.41 -15.21
CA PRO A 430 1.61 -9.88 -16.12
C PRO A 430 2.58 -8.77 -16.53
N VAL A 431 2.07 -7.55 -16.74
CA VAL A 431 2.82 -6.36 -17.10
C VAL A 431 2.31 -5.15 -16.31
N ASP A 432 3.16 -4.14 -16.18
CA ASP A 432 2.81 -2.88 -15.55
C ASP A 432 1.99 -1.96 -16.49
N GLY A 433 1.71 -0.75 -16.03
CA GLY A 433 0.90 0.25 -16.75
C GLY A 433 1.49 0.71 -18.09
N GLU A 434 2.74 0.39 -18.40
CA GLU A 434 3.41 0.67 -19.68
C GLU A 434 3.71 -0.58 -20.52
N GLY A 435 3.51 -1.77 -19.96
CA GLY A 435 3.81 -3.03 -20.63
C GLY A 435 5.15 -3.66 -20.25
N VAL A 436 5.87 -3.12 -19.28
CA VAL A 436 7.08 -3.77 -18.75
C VAL A 436 6.64 -4.98 -17.92
N PRO A 437 7.21 -6.19 -18.10
CA PRO A 437 6.86 -7.34 -17.28
C PRO A 437 7.05 -7.05 -15.78
N THR A 438 6.03 -7.34 -14.96
CA THR A 438 6.16 -7.13 -13.51
C THR A 438 7.07 -8.20 -12.89
N ARG A 439 7.73 -7.86 -11.79
CA ARG A 439 8.66 -8.75 -11.10
C ARG A 439 8.67 -8.51 -9.58
N GLU A 440 9.44 -9.32 -8.88
CA GLU A 440 9.93 -8.95 -7.54
C GLU A 440 11.15 -8.04 -7.70
N VAL A 441 11.19 -6.96 -6.94
CA VAL A 441 12.29 -6.00 -6.88
C VAL A 441 12.71 -5.87 -5.42
N VAL A 442 13.96 -6.23 -5.12
CA VAL A 442 14.57 -5.97 -3.82
C VAL A 442 15.16 -4.56 -3.85
N LEU A 443 14.55 -3.62 -3.14
CA LEU A 443 15.00 -2.23 -3.06
C LEU A 443 16.12 -2.08 -2.02
N VAL A 444 15.99 -2.81 -0.91
CA VAL A 444 16.94 -2.83 0.20
C VAL A 444 17.10 -4.28 0.66
N GLU A 445 18.33 -4.73 0.87
CA GLU A 445 18.67 -6.08 1.31
C GLU A 445 19.61 -5.98 2.51
N GLU A 446 19.19 -6.53 3.65
CA GLU A 446 19.97 -6.52 4.91
C GLU A 446 20.53 -5.12 5.27
N GLY A 447 19.69 -4.10 5.04
CA GLY A 447 19.98 -2.69 5.27
C GLY A 447 20.82 -2.00 4.21
N LEU A 448 21.30 -2.71 3.18
CA LEU A 448 22.01 -2.15 2.02
C LEU A 448 21.01 -1.79 0.91
N PHE A 449 21.03 -0.54 0.46
CA PHE A 449 20.26 -0.12 -0.70
C PHE A 449 20.76 -0.82 -1.96
N ARG A 450 19.84 -1.34 -2.77
CA ARG A 450 20.12 -2.03 -4.04
C ARG A 450 19.70 -1.19 -5.23
N GLN A 451 18.43 -0.81 -5.30
CA GLN A 451 17.87 0.03 -6.37
C GLN A 451 16.57 0.72 -5.91
N PRO A 452 16.22 1.88 -6.49
CA PRO A 452 14.88 2.44 -6.36
C PRO A 452 13.91 1.78 -7.36
N LEU A 453 12.62 2.04 -7.20
CA LEU A 453 11.59 1.70 -8.18
C LEU A 453 11.63 2.68 -9.36
N LEU A 454 11.89 2.15 -10.56
CA LEU A 454 12.14 2.90 -11.79
C LEU A 454 11.16 2.50 -12.90
N ALA A 455 10.56 3.50 -13.54
CA ALA A 455 10.01 3.34 -14.89
C ALA A 455 11.13 3.13 -15.91
N TRP A 456 10.84 2.48 -17.03
CA TRP A 456 11.83 2.15 -18.05
C TRP A 456 12.60 3.39 -18.56
N TRP A 457 11.93 4.53 -18.69
CA TRP A 457 12.54 5.79 -19.14
C TRP A 457 13.59 6.37 -18.14
N GLN A 458 13.75 5.77 -16.96
CA GLN A 458 14.65 6.22 -15.90
C GLN A 458 15.91 5.35 -15.74
N GLU A 459 15.93 4.16 -16.34
CA GLU A 459 16.97 3.12 -16.18
C GLU A 459 18.40 3.68 -16.37
N GLY A 460 18.66 4.27 -17.54
CA GLY A 460 19.97 4.87 -17.87
C GLY A 460 20.34 6.13 -17.07
N ALA A 461 19.43 6.70 -16.29
CA ALA A 461 19.66 7.92 -15.50
C ALA A 461 19.84 7.67 -14.00
N ALA A 462 19.51 6.46 -13.51
CA ALA A 462 19.44 6.15 -12.07
C ALA A 462 20.34 4.97 -11.64
N HIS A 463 21.17 4.42 -12.53
CA HIS A 463 22.05 3.27 -12.28
C HIS A 463 21.32 2.00 -11.79
N GLY A 464 20.07 1.78 -12.23
CA GLY A 464 19.25 0.63 -11.85
C GLY A 464 18.34 0.18 -12.98
N GLU A 465 17.91 -1.08 -12.94
CA GLU A 465 17.10 -1.74 -13.97
C GLU A 465 15.64 -1.25 -13.98
N THR A 466 14.93 -1.46 -15.10
CA THR A 466 13.46 -1.29 -15.13
C THR A 466 12.80 -2.15 -14.04
N SER A 467 11.89 -1.56 -13.24
CA SER A 467 11.32 -2.23 -12.06
C SER A 467 10.01 -2.96 -12.33
N GLY A 468 9.37 -2.76 -13.49
CA GLY A 468 8.08 -3.38 -13.81
C GLY A 468 6.96 -3.02 -12.81
N CYS A 469 6.96 -1.77 -12.34
CA CYS A 469 6.13 -1.30 -11.23
C CYS A 469 5.28 -0.06 -11.58
N VAL A 470 5.35 0.45 -12.83
CA VAL A 470 4.68 1.70 -13.22
C VAL A 470 3.17 1.49 -13.15
N ARG A 471 2.48 2.22 -12.29
CA ARG A 471 1.03 2.06 -12.09
C ARG A 471 0.22 3.01 -12.95
N ARG A 472 -0.91 2.52 -13.44
CA ARG A 472 -1.96 3.32 -14.09
C ARG A 472 -3.22 3.27 -13.22
N PRO A 473 -3.54 4.35 -12.46
CA PRO A 473 -4.68 4.36 -11.55
C PRO A 473 -6.03 4.11 -12.25
N GLY A 474 -6.21 4.69 -13.44
CA GLY A 474 -7.37 4.48 -14.30
C GLY A 474 -7.08 4.83 -15.76
N TRP A 475 -8.06 4.62 -16.63
CA TRP A 475 -7.95 4.92 -18.06
C TRP A 475 -7.81 6.42 -18.39
N ARG A 476 -8.17 7.31 -17.46
CA ARG A 476 -7.99 8.77 -17.61
C ARG A 476 -6.57 9.23 -17.24
N ASP A 477 -5.74 8.31 -16.75
CA ASP A 477 -4.44 8.60 -16.16
C ASP A 477 -3.30 8.09 -17.05
N LEU A 478 -2.21 8.86 -17.03
CA LEU A 478 -0.93 8.41 -17.56
C LEU A 478 -0.26 7.45 -16.56
N PRO A 479 0.52 6.47 -17.03
CA PRO A 479 1.36 5.65 -16.17
C PRO A 479 2.32 6.51 -15.33
N ALA A 480 2.46 6.17 -14.04
CA ALA A 480 3.34 6.86 -13.10
C ALA A 480 4.15 5.83 -12.27
N PRO A 481 5.44 6.07 -12.00
CA PRO A 481 6.21 5.22 -11.10
C PRO A 481 5.57 5.15 -9.71
N GLY A 482 5.49 3.96 -9.13
CA GLY A 482 4.96 3.75 -7.78
C GLY A 482 5.17 2.30 -7.33
N PRO A 483 4.82 1.98 -6.08
CA PRO A 483 4.85 0.62 -5.55
C PRO A 483 3.59 -0.17 -5.97
N THR A 484 3.75 -1.48 -6.13
CA THR A 484 2.64 -2.44 -6.32
C THR A 484 2.27 -3.06 -4.98
N HIS A 485 3.16 -3.89 -4.44
CA HIS A 485 3.11 -4.49 -3.10
C HIS A 485 4.47 -4.26 -2.42
N LEU A 486 4.69 -3.06 -1.88
CA LEU A 486 5.93 -2.73 -1.17
C LEU A 486 5.83 -3.13 0.29
N TYR A 487 6.71 -4.00 0.76
CA TYR A 487 6.73 -4.45 2.15
C TYR A 487 8.13 -4.63 2.74
N LEU A 488 8.20 -4.57 4.06
CA LEU A 488 9.35 -5.07 4.83
C LEU A 488 9.19 -6.59 5.02
N LYS A 489 10.21 -7.35 4.63
CA LYS A 489 10.23 -8.82 4.64
C LYS A 489 10.07 -9.38 6.07
N PRO A 490 9.02 -10.17 6.37
CA PRO A 490 8.78 -10.68 7.72
C PRO A 490 9.78 -11.76 8.13
N GLU A 491 10.05 -11.89 9.43
CA GLU A 491 10.83 -12.99 10.02
C GLU A 491 9.86 -14.13 10.43
N PRO A 492 9.76 -15.27 9.71
CA PRO A 492 8.66 -16.24 9.92
C PRO A 492 8.63 -16.89 11.31
N ARG A 493 9.78 -16.91 12.00
CA ARG A 493 9.96 -17.52 13.32
C ARG A 493 9.77 -16.54 14.49
N THR A 494 9.51 -15.26 14.23
CA THR A 494 9.47 -14.20 15.26
C THR A 494 8.01 -13.79 15.52
N PRO A 495 7.33 -14.34 16.55
CA PRO A 495 5.98 -13.92 16.90
C PRO A 495 6.00 -12.58 17.64
N VAL A 496 4.91 -11.81 17.52
CA VAL A 496 4.72 -10.51 18.20
C VAL A 496 4.99 -10.58 19.71
N ALA A 497 4.62 -11.70 20.36
CA ALA A 497 4.88 -11.92 21.78
C ALA A 497 6.37 -11.95 22.16
N THR A 498 7.26 -12.38 21.26
CA THR A 498 8.71 -12.34 21.47
C THR A 498 9.24 -10.91 21.37
N LEU A 499 8.76 -10.12 20.41
CA LEU A 499 9.13 -8.71 20.28
C LEU A 499 8.61 -7.89 21.47
N LEU A 500 7.35 -8.10 21.87
CA LEU A 500 6.77 -7.47 23.05
C LEU A 500 7.52 -7.88 24.33
N GLY A 501 7.85 -9.16 24.48
CA GLY A 501 8.61 -9.68 25.62
C GLY A 501 10.04 -9.15 25.74
N ALA A 502 10.60 -8.57 24.68
CA ALA A 502 11.89 -7.88 24.73
C ALA A 502 11.79 -6.45 25.28
N VAL A 503 10.62 -5.80 25.17
CA VAL A 503 10.41 -4.41 25.62
C VAL A 503 10.48 -4.34 27.15
N SER A 504 11.60 -3.84 27.64
CA SER A 504 11.87 -3.62 29.05
C SER A 504 11.14 -2.37 29.55
N GLN A 505 11.23 -1.27 28.80
CA GLN A 505 10.44 -0.06 28.99
C GLN A 505 10.25 0.68 27.66
N GLY A 506 9.02 1.08 27.38
CA GLY A 506 8.70 1.91 26.23
C GLY A 506 7.22 1.80 25.85
N TYR A 507 6.91 1.56 24.57
CA TYR A 507 5.55 1.65 24.04
C TYR A 507 5.21 0.57 23.01
N TYR A 508 3.93 0.23 22.92
CA TYR A 508 3.34 -0.48 21.79
C TYR A 508 2.28 0.39 21.12
N LEU A 509 2.58 0.90 19.93
CA LEU A 509 1.73 1.81 19.16
C LEU A 509 0.83 1.00 18.22
N ILE A 510 -0.48 1.09 18.45
CA ILE A 510 -1.50 0.30 17.75
C ILE A 510 -2.16 1.05 16.60
N ASP A 511 -2.09 2.38 16.58
CA ASP A 511 -2.65 3.17 15.49
C ASP A 511 -1.92 4.49 15.21
N ALA A 512 -2.01 4.92 13.96
CA ALA A 512 -1.58 6.23 13.49
C ALA A 512 -2.84 7.08 13.30
N THR A 513 -3.13 7.94 14.26
CA THR A 513 -4.45 8.60 14.45
C THR A 513 -4.72 9.76 13.49
N GLY A 514 -3.81 10.02 12.55
CA GLY A 514 -3.94 11.06 11.52
C GLY A 514 -2.72 11.09 10.59
N SER A 515 -2.68 12.09 9.72
CA SER A 515 -1.54 12.33 8.81
C SER A 515 -0.29 12.74 9.58
N GLY A 516 0.82 12.03 9.37
CA GLY A 516 2.15 12.46 9.82
C GLY A 516 2.84 13.40 8.82
N THR A 517 3.88 14.08 9.27
CA THR A 517 4.79 14.87 8.44
C THR A 517 6.12 14.13 8.26
N PHE A 518 6.68 14.17 7.05
CA PHE A 518 7.95 13.53 6.69
C PHE A 518 8.84 14.55 5.96
N ASP A 519 9.82 15.08 6.67
CA ASP A 519 10.84 15.98 6.16
C ASP A 519 12.05 15.17 5.71
N LEU A 520 11.93 14.61 4.50
CA LEU A 520 12.91 13.72 3.88
C LEU A 520 14.28 14.40 3.69
N ALA A 521 14.28 15.71 3.42
CA ALA A 521 15.49 16.51 3.24
C ALA A 521 16.12 16.93 4.57
N GLY A 522 15.33 17.12 5.62
CA GLY A 522 15.81 17.37 6.98
C GLY A 522 16.25 16.11 7.74
N ASP A 523 15.89 14.91 7.26
CA ASP A 523 16.00 13.64 7.98
C ASP A 523 15.16 13.62 9.27
N ARG A 524 13.86 13.94 9.16
CA ARG A 524 12.91 14.02 10.30
C ARG A 524 11.50 13.55 9.94
N PHE A 525 10.76 13.07 10.94
CA PHE A 525 9.32 12.83 10.83
C PHE A 525 8.58 13.12 12.15
N ALA A 526 7.26 13.31 12.06
CA ALA A 526 6.35 13.33 13.20
C ALA A 526 5.00 12.70 12.82
N LEU A 527 4.62 11.60 13.48
CA LEU A 527 3.40 10.84 13.21
C LEU A 527 2.48 10.84 14.45
N PRO A 528 1.23 11.31 14.37
CA PRO A 528 0.29 11.24 15.49
C PRO A 528 -0.17 9.79 15.70
N VAL A 529 -0.15 9.33 16.94
CA VAL A 529 -0.30 7.90 17.30
C VAL A 529 -1.08 7.68 18.60
N CYS A 530 -1.56 6.46 18.80
CA CYS A 530 -2.02 5.96 20.09
C CYS A 530 -1.62 4.49 20.31
N GLY A 531 -1.64 4.04 21.56
CA GLY A 531 -1.14 2.73 21.96
C GLY A 531 -1.10 2.54 23.47
N PHE A 532 -0.12 1.77 23.93
CA PHE A 532 0.10 1.51 25.36
C PHE A 532 1.54 1.84 25.73
N ALA A 533 1.75 2.35 26.95
CA ALA A 533 3.02 2.21 27.63
C ALA A 533 3.24 0.72 27.98
N VAL A 534 4.49 0.25 27.90
CA VAL A 534 4.89 -1.14 28.10
C VAL A 534 6.04 -1.20 29.09
N GLN A 535 5.94 -2.10 30.06
CA GLN A 535 6.98 -2.38 31.05
C GLN A 535 7.12 -3.89 31.21
N SER A 536 8.35 -4.41 31.11
CA SER A 536 8.65 -5.85 31.20
C SER A 536 7.73 -6.72 30.32
N GLY A 537 7.53 -6.30 29.08
CA GLY A 537 6.67 -6.95 28.08
C GLY A 537 5.17 -6.95 28.37
N ARG A 538 4.69 -6.08 29.27
CA ARG A 538 3.27 -5.95 29.62
C ARG A 538 2.79 -4.52 29.43
N ALA A 539 1.60 -4.35 28.85
CA ALA A 539 0.95 -3.04 28.78
C ALA A 539 0.62 -2.52 30.19
N SER A 540 1.03 -1.29 30.50
CA SER A 540 0.89 -0.67 31.84
C SER A 540 -0.16 0.44 31.88
N ALA A 541 -0.25 1.26 30.83
CA ALA A 541 -1.24 2.34 30.71
C ALA A 541 -1.57 2.64 29.22
N PRO A 542 -2.79 3.07 28.89
CA PRO A 542 -3.11 3.57 27.56
C PRO A 542 -2.47 4.95 27.30
N VAL A 543 -2.01 5.17 26.08
CA VAL A 543 -1.30 6.38 25.64
C VAL A 543 -1.98 6.92 24.37
N ALA A 544 -2.35 8.20 24.40
CA ALA A 544 -3.02 8.88 23.29
C ALA A 544 -2.61 10.36 23.25
N LYS A 545 -3.02 11.10 22.21
CA LYS A 545 -2.54 12.48 21.96
C LYS A 545 -1.00 12.53 21.83
N ALA A 546 -0.40 11.43 21.40
CA ALA A 546 1.02 11.22 21.31
C ALA A 546 1.50 11.42 19.87
N TRP A 547 2.76 11.82 19.74
CA TRP A 547 3.48 11.95 18.49
C TRP A 547 4.74 11.10 18.56
N LEU A 548 4.87 10.17 17.60
CA LEU A 548 6.12 9.46 17.35
C LEU A 548 6.99 10.35 16.46
N CYS A 549 8.14 10.75 16.99
CA CYS A 549 9.08 11.65 16.34
C CYS A 549 10.47 11.02 16.26
N GLY A 550 11.27 11.45 15.29
CA GLY A 550 12.65 11.01 15.15
C GLY A 550 13.25 11.32 13.79
N GLY A 551 14.47 10.84 13.58
CA GLY A 551 15.10 10.83 12.25
C GLY A 551 14.65 9.63 11.42
N ILE A 552 14.62 9.77 10.10
CA ILE A 552 14.32 8.67 9.17
C ILE A 552 15.50 7.68 9.14
N GLY A 553 16.73 8.21 9.09
CA GLY A 553 17.94 7.42 9.25
C GLY A 553 18.04 6.75 10.63
N ALA A 554 17.48 7.37 11.68
CA ALA A 554 17.39 6.77 13.02
C ALA A 554 16.38 5.62 13.04
N PHE A 555 15.15 5.84 12.54
CA PHE A 555 14.13 4.79 12.38
C PHE A 555 14.67 3.56 11.64
N LEU A 556 15.25 3.75 10.45
CA LEU A 556 15.74 2.64 9.62
C LEU A 556 16.91 1.87 10.24
N LYS A 557 17.78 2.54 11.02
CA LYS A 557 18.92 1.91 11.69
C LYS A 557 18.55 1.34 13.07
N GLY A 558 17.47 1.84 13.68
CA GLY A 558 16.94 1.41 14.97
C GLY A 558 15.99 0.20 14.91
N ILE A 559 15.62 -0.31 13.73
CA ILE A 559 14.83 -1.54 13.60
C ILE A 559 15.63 -2.73 14.18
N ALA A 560 15.26 -3.13 15.38
CA ALA A 560 15.94 -4.10 16.23
C ALA A 560 15.28 -5.48 16.21
N GLY A 561 14.02 -5.58 15.78
CA GLY A 561 13.30 -6.84 15.58
C GLY A 561 12.14 -6.70 14.59
N VAL A 562 11.83 -7.78 13.89
CA VAL A 562 10.82 -7.81 12.82
C VAL A 562 9.89 -9.00 13.05
N GLY A 563 8.58 -8.81 12.94
CA GLY A 563 7.59 -9.85 13.20
C GLY A 563 7.33 -10.77 12.00
N ARG A 564 6.59 -11.85 12.26
CA ARG A 564 6.04 -12.75 11.22
C ARG A 564 4.71 -12.28 10.61
N ASP A 565 4.11 -11.23 11.17
CA ASP A 565 2.70 -10.84 11.03
C ASP A 565 2.45 -9.79 9.92
N LEU A 566 3.11 -9.97 8.78
CA LEU A 566 2.98 -9.07 7.62
C LEU A 566 1.52 -8.80 7.26
N THR A 567 1.11 -7.54 7.36
CA THR A 567 -0.22 -7.06 6.97
C THR A 567 -0.06 -5.89 6.01
N PHE A 568 -0.76 -5.94 4.88
CA PHE A 568 -0.80 -4.84 3.91
C PHE A 568 -1.91 -3.84 4.25
N GLN A 569 -1.69 -2.57 3.89
CA GLN A 569 -2.65 -1.47 3.99
C GLN A 569 -2.82 -0.85 2.59
N PRO A 570 -4.06 -0.56 2.14
CA PRO A 570 -4.31 0.16 0.90
C PRO A 570 -3.97 1.64 1.07
N LEU A 571 -2.74 2.01 0.70
CA LEU A 571 -2.22 3.38 0.77
C LEU A 571 -2.00 3.85 -0.68
N ASP A 572 -0.87 4.47 -1.02
CA ASP A 572 -0.48 4.52 -2.44
C ASP A 572 0.16 3.17 -2.81
N GLY A 573 -0.62 2.31 -3.48
CA GLY A 573 -0.29 0.89 -3.61
C GLY A 573 -0.64 0.08 -2.36
N MET A 574 -0.30 -1.20 -2.34
CA MET A 574 -0.43 -2.05 -1.15
C MET A 574 0.88 -1.97 -0.34
N ILE A 575 0.89 -1.17 0.72
CA ILE A 575 2.08 -1.01 1.57
C ILE A 575 1.97 -1.94 2.78
N GLY A 576 2.97 -2.78 3.00
CA GLY A 576 2.96 -3.80 4.04
C GLY A 576 4.09 -3.70 5.05
N SER A 577 3.80 -4.12 6.27
CA SER A 577 4.81 -4.37 7.29
C SER A 577 4.30 -5.45 8.25
N PRO A 578 5.19 -6.24 8.87
CA PRO A 578 4.88 -6.92 10.12
C PRO A 578 4.91 -5.94 11.30
N THR A 579 4.74 -6.43 12.52
CA THR A 579 5.12 -5.66 13.71
C THR A 579 6.63 -5.40 13.70
N LEU A 580 7.06 -4.18 14.04
CA LEU A 580 8.48 -3.81 14.16
C LEU A 580 8.84 -3.42 15.59
N LEU A 581 9.96 -3.90 16.12
CA LEU A 581 10.59 -3.37 17.33
C LEU A 581 11.68 -2.37 16.93
N VAL A 582 11.60 -1.14 17.42
CA VAL A 582 12.47 -0.02 17.03
C VAL A 582 13.02 0.70 18.25
N THR A 583 14.30 1.06 18.22
CA THR A 583 14.98 1.89 19.23
C THR A 583 15.40 3.25 18.66
N GLY A 584 15.65 4.24 19.53
CA GLY A 584 16.15 5.56 19.10
C GLY A 584 15.09 6.46 18.44
N LEU A 585 13.81 6.22 18.74
CA LEU A 585 12.71 7.14 18.45
C LEU A 585 12.27 7.86 19.74
N GLU A 586 11.47 8.91 19.59
CA GLU A 586 10.94 9.70 20.70
C GLU A 586 9.40 9.68 20.67
N LEU A 587 8.77 9.52 21.84
CA LEU A 587 7.33 9.71 22.01
C LEU A 587 7.07 10.96 22.88
N ARG A 588 6.17 11.83 22.42
CA ARG A 588 5.88 13.11 23.10
C ARG A 588 4.45 13.60 22.88
N ALA A 589 3.98 14.51 23.73
CA ALA A 589 2.62 15.07 23.69
C ALA A 589 2.33 16.04 22.52
N GLY A 590 3.30 16.35 21.66
CA GLY A 590 3.14 17.34 20.59
C GLY A 590 4.14 17.16 19.44
N ALA A 591 3.82 17.74 18.27
CA ALA A 591 4.60 17.58 17.05
C ALA A 591 5.91 18.41 16.98
N GLY A 592 6.03 19.46 17.79
CA GLY A 592 7.14 20.44 17.78
C GLY A 592 8.34 19.97 18.57
#